data_AF-A0A1I5XQR7-F1
#
_entry.id   AF-A0A1I5XQR7-F1
#
_cell.length_a   1.000
_cell.length_b   1.000
_cell.length_c   1.000
_cell.angle_alpha   90.00
_cell.angle_beta   90.00
_cell.angle_gamma   90.00
#
_symmetry.space_group_name_H-M   'P 1'
#
loop_
_entity.id
_entity.type
_entity.pdbx_description
1 polymer ?
#
loop_
_entity_poly.entity_id
_entity_poly.type
_entity_poly.pdbx_seq_one_letter_code
_entity_poly.pdbx_strand_id
1 'polypeptide(L)'
;MSWAQYEKVCEKILKYLFPNDLHGWHSQKRTDDGLNRYDYVCRVRPTTEFWKFVIDHLDSRYVLFEFKNYSGRIKQGQILTTEKYLLERGLRRMAIIMTRVGAEPHAVAMTQGAMREQGKLMLIVNDEKVCEMLHMKERGEDPTDCLFEIADNFLLTLPR
;
A
#
# COMPACT_ATOMS: atom_id res chain seq x y z
N MET A 1 6.39 -4.21 20.63
CA MET A 1 6.75 -3.02 19.83
C MET A 1 5.57 -2.06 19.86
N SER A 2 5.79 -0.79 20.20
CA SER A 2 4.72 0.23 20.17
C SER A 2 4.34 0.59 18.73
N TRP A 3 3.20 1.26 18.56
CA TRP A 3 2.74 1.76 17.26
C TRP A 3 3.77 2.66 16.57
N ALA A 4 4.26 3.69 17.27
CA ALA A 4 5.26 4.61 16.73
C ALA A 4 6.60 3.91 16.38
N GLN A 5 6.96 2.83 17.08
CA GLN A 5 8.13 2.03 16.72
C GLN A 5 7.90 1.24 15.44
N TYR A 6 6.70 0.66 15.26
CA TYR A 6 6.35 -0.08 14.06
C TYR A 6 6.33 0.82 12.82
N GLU A 7 5.69 1.99 12.91
CA GLU A 7 5.67 2.98 11.81
C GLU A 7 7.10 3.34 11.36
N LYS A 8 8.00 3.64 12.30
CA LYS A 8 9.40 3.94 12.00
C LYS A 8 10.14 2.78 11.33
N VAL A 9 9.82 1.54 11.69
CA VAL A 9 10.40 0.35 11.06
C VAL A 9 9.88 0.22 9.63
N CYS A 10 8.58 0.36 9.40
CA CYS A 10 7.98 0.33 8.07
C CYS A 10 8.57 1.41 7.16
N GLU A 11 8.72 2.66 7.64
CA GLU A 11 9.36 3.73 6.87
C GLU A 11 10.79 3.39 6.44
N LYS A 12 11.59 2.80 7.35
CA LYS A 12 12.96 2.36 7.03
C LYS A 12 12.96 1.26 5.98
N ILE A 13 12.05 0.29 6.10
CA ILE A 13 11.90 -0.80 5.14
C ILE A 13 11.54 -0.25 3.77
N LEU A 14 10.55 0.64 3.68
CA LEU A 14 10.14 1.23 2.40
C LEU A 14 11.28 2.01 1.72
N LYS A 15 12.05 2.79 2.49
CA LYS A 15 13.23 3.50 1.98
C LYS A 15 14.33 2.55 1.50
N TYR A 16 14.48 1.40 2.13
CA TYR A 16 15.46 0.38 1.74
C TYR A 16 15.02 -0.37 0.48
N LEU A 17 13.74 -0.76 0.41
CA LEU A 17 13.19 -1.50 -0.73
C LEU A 17 13.12 -0.63 -1.99
N PHE A 18 12.60 0.59 -1.86
CA PHE A 18 12.19 1.44 -2.99
C PHE A 18 12.85 2.84 -3.04
N PRO A 19 14.18 2.96 -2.87
CA PRO A 19 14.85 4.26 -2.78
C PRO A 19 14.78 5.09 -4.07
N ASN A 20 14.66 4.42 -5.23
CA ASN A 20 14.64 5.06 -6.54
C ASN A 20 13.22 5.20 -7.11
N ASP A 21 12.29 4.41 -6.62
CA ASP A 21 10.92 4.34 -7.12
C ASP A 21 10.00 5.35 -6.43
N LEU A 22 10.26 5.59 -5.15
CA LEU A 22 9.45 6.46 -4.30
C LEU A 22 10.22 7.73 -3.89
N HIS A 23 9.53 8.86 -3.96
CA HIS A 23 10.07 10.17 -3.57
C HIS A 23 9.08 10.94 -2.72
N GLY A 24 9.56 12.01 -2.07
CA GLY A 24 8.69 12.86 -1.24
C GLY A 24 8.13 12.07 -0.06
N TRP A 25 9.03 11.49 0.73
CA TRP A 25 8.75 10.67 1.90
C TRP A 25 8.08 11.51 3.00
N HIS A 26 6.75 11.61 2.97
CA HIS A 26 5.99 12.46 3.90
C HIS A 26 5.26 11.62 4.95
N SER A 27 5.76 11.64 6.19
CA SER A 27 5.06 11.08 7.36
C SER A 27 4.02 12.03 7.90
N GLN A 28 2.91 11.48 8.40
CA GLN A 28 1.90 12.20 9.20
C GLN A 28 1.35 13.46 8.53
N LYS A 29 1.28 13.48 7.19
CA LYS A 29 0.76 14.61 6.44
C LYS A 29 -0.74 14.72 6.69
N ARG A 30 -1.18 15.88 7.16
CA ARG A 30 -2.60 16.23 7.24
C ARG A 30 -3.05 16.76 5.88
N THR A 31 -4.27 16.42 5.48
CA THR A 31 -4.96 17.12 4.39
C THR A 31 -5.24 18.57 4.77
N ASP A 32 -5.46 19.43 3.78
CA ASP A 32 -5.63 20.87 3.98
C ASP A 32 -6.84 21.22 4.89
N ASP A 33 -7.84 20.34 4.95
CA ASP A 33 -9.00 20.43 5.85
C ASP A 33 -8.70 20.00 7.30
N GLY A 34 -7.50 19.48 7.57
CA GLY A 34 -7.06 19.00 8.88
C GLY A 34 -7.74 17.73 9.39
N LEU A 35 -8.66 17.14 8.61
CA LEU A 35 -9.54 16.05 9.04
C LEU A 35 -8.89 14.66 8.87
N ASN A 36 -7.97 14.51 7.92
CA ASN A 36 -7.36 13.23 7.59
C ASN A 36 -5.85 13.26 7.82
N ARG A 37 -5.32 12.25 8.52
CA ARG A 37 -3.88 12.08 8.74
C ARG A 37 -3.42 10.81 8.05
N TYR A 38 -2.59 10.98 7.02
CA TYR A 38 -1.93 9.87 6.35
C TYR A 38 -0.76 9.39 7.20
N ASP A 39 -0.60 8.08 7.37
CA ASP A 39 0.59 7.56 8.04
C ASP A 39 1.82 7.89 7.19
N TYR A 40 1.76 7.60 5.88
CA TYR A 40 2.85 7.86 4.96
C TYR A 40 2.34 8.04 3.52
N VAL A 41 2.92 8.98 2.77
CA VAL A 41 2.61 9.16 1.35
C VAL A 41 3.88 9.43 0.55
N CYS A 42 3.97 8.80 -0.62
CA CYS A 42 5.09 8.95 -1.53
C CYS A 42 4.59 9.23 -2.95
N ARG A 43 5.37 10.02 -3.71
CA ARG A 43 5.21 10.17 -5.16
C ARG A 43 5.92 9.02 -5.86
N VAL A 44 5.24 8.42 -6.84
CA VAL A 44 5.73 7.29 -7.63
C VAL A 44 6.54 7.77 -8.85
N ARG A 45 7.59 7.04 -9.19
CA ARG A 45 8.31 7.14 -10.48
C ARG A 45 8.17 5.83 -11.28
N PRO A 46 8.12 5.91 -12.62
CA PRO A 46 7.94 4.73 -13.49
C PRO A 46 9.26 3.98 -13.69
N THR A 47 9.88 3.50 -12.61
CA THR A 47 11.20 2.86 -12.61
C THR A 47 11.15 1.35 -12.83
N THR A 48 10.06 0.70 -12.42
CA THR A 48 9.81 -0.74 -12.60
C THR A 48 8.44 -0.95 -13.27
N GLU A 49 8.17 -2.15 -13.77
CA GLU A 49 6.88 -2.47 -14.42
C GLU A 49 5.70 -2.27 -13.47
N PHE A 50 5.86 -2.62 -12.19
CA PHE A 50 4.85 -2.37 -11.17
C PHE A 50 4.51 -0.88 -11.05
N TRP A 51 5.52 -0.02 -10.93
CA TRP A 51 5.28 1.42 -10.75
C TRP A 51 4.80 2.11 -12.03
N LYS A 52 5.18 1.61 -13.21
CA LYS A 52 4.59 2.01 -14.49
C LYS A 52 3.10 1.66 -14.52
N PHE A 53 2.73 0.44 -14.15
CA PHE A 53 1.32 0.04 -14.03
C PHE A 53 0.53 0.97 -13.12
N VAL A 54 1.08 1.36 -11.97
CA VAL A 54 0.42 2.30 -11.04
C VAL A 54 0.19 3.67 -11.68
N ILE A 55 1.12 4.18 -12.49
CA ILE A 55 0.97 5.48 -13.14
C ILE A 55 0.04 5.38 -14.35
N ASP A 56 0.25 4.40 -15.22
CA ASP A 56 -0.34 4.34 -16.56
C ASP A 56 -1.73 3.68 -16.56
N HIS A 57 -1.98 2.73 -15.64
CA HIS A 57 -3.21 1.95 -15.60
C HIS A 57 -4.09 2.24 -14.40
N LEU A 58 -3.51 2.70 -13.29
CA LEU A 58 -4.28 3.19 -12.15
C LEU A 58 -4.39 4.70 -12.09
N ASP A 59 -3.81 5.48 -13.02
CA ASP A 59 -3.85 6.95 -12.98
C ASP A 59 -3.46 7.52 -11.60
N SER A 60 -2.45 6.92 -10.97
CA SER A 60 -2.01 7.27 -9.62
C SER A 60 -0.57 7.78 -9.65
N ARG A 61 -0.38 9.03 -9.20
CA ARG A 61 0.96 9.64 -9.04
C ARG A 61 1.51 9.50 -7.63
N TYR A 62 0.65 9.12 -6.70
CA TYR A 62 0.97 8.94 -5.31
C TYR A 62 0.49 7.58 -4.83
N VAL A 63 1.26 6.98 -3.92
CA VAL A 63 0.87 5.80 -3.16
C VAL A 63 0.78 6.19 -1.69
N LEU A 64 -0.33 5.81 -1.06
CA LEU A 64 -0.50 5.92 0.38
C LEU A 64 -0.01 4.63 1.04
N PHE A 65 0.76 4.74 2.13
CA PHE A 65 0.98 3.61 3.03
C PHE A 65 0.24 3.82 4.33
N GLU A 66 -0.39 2.75 4.79
CA GLU A 66 -1.09 2.68 6.07
C GLU A 66 -0.45 1.56 6.89
N PHE A 67 -0.05 1.84 8.12
CA PHE A 67 0.65 0.87 8.95
C PHE A 67 -0.31 0.31 10.00
N LYS A 68 -0.54 -1.00 10.06
CA LYS A 68 -1.48 -1.63 10.98
C LYS A 68 -0.78 -2.63 11.91
N ASN A 69 -0.38 -2.16 13.09
CA ASN A 69 0.32 -2.95 14.12
C ASN A 69 -0.65 -3.70 15.06
N TYR A 70 -1.49 -4.58 14.50
CA TYR A 70 -2.37 -5.47 15.28
C TYR A 70 -1.79 -6.88 15.36
N SER A 71 -2.00 -7.57 16.49
CA SER A 71 -1.65 -8.99 16.61
C SER A 71 -2.59 -9.92 15.84
N GLY A 72 -3.77 -9.43 15.46
CA GLY A 72 -4.75 -10.15 14.64
C GLY A 72 -4.87 -9.57 13.23
N ARG A 73 -5.72 -10.23 12.42
CA ARG A 73 -6.07 -9.77 11.08
C ARG A 73 -6.85 -8.46 11.13
N ILE A 74 -6.61 -7.58 10.16
CA ILE A 74 -7.40 -6.35 10.00
C ILE A 74 -8.81 -6.68 9.50
N LYS A 75 -9.77 -5.83 9.88
CA LYS A 75 -11.19 -5.96 9.56
C LYS A 75 -11.62 -4.90 8.54
N GLN A 76 -12.87 -4.99 8.09
CA GLN A 76 -13.45 -4.09 7.10
C GLN A 76 -13.35 -2.61 7.49
N GLY A 77 -13.56 -2.27 8.76
CA GLY A 77 -13.52 -0.88 9.23
C GLY A 77 -12.16 -0.21 9.01
N GLN A 78 -11.06 -0.95 9.12
CA GLN A 78 -9.73 -0.42 8.80
C GLN A 78 -9.59 -0.11 7.30
N ILE A 79 -10.11 -0.98 6.43
CA ILE A 79 -10.08 -0.77 4.97
C ILE A 79 -10.90 0.46 4.57
N LEU A 80 -12.12 0.59 5.09
CA LEU A 80 -13.00 1.74 4.83
C LEU A 80 -12.36 3.07 5.24
N THR A 81 -11.54 3.07 6.29
CA THR A 81 -10.85 4.27 6.73
C THR A 81 -9.77 4.67 5.72
N THR A 82 -8.98 3.70 5.24
CA THR A 82 -7.95 3.92 4.22
C THR A 82 -8.56 4.35 2.87
N GLU A 83 -9.67 3.73 2.45
CA GLU A 83 -10.33 4.04 1.16
C GLU A 83 -10.78 5.50 1.05
N LYS A 84 -11.22 6.11 2.17
CA LYS A 84 -11.63 7.53 2.24
C LYS A 84 -10.50 8.50 1.91
N TYR A 85 -9.24 8.07 2.08
CA TYR A 85 -8.07 8.87 1.77
C TYR A 85 -7.69 8.85 0.28
N LEU A 86 -8.16 7.83 -0.43
CA LEU A 86 -7.94 7.68 -1.86
C LEU A 86 -8.88 8.59 -2.65
N LEU A 87 -8.30 9.37 -3.54
CA LEU A 87 -8.99 10.37 -4.35
C LEU A 87 -8.49 10.32 -5.78
N GLU A 88 -9.39 9.93 -6.68
CA GLU A 88 -9.16 9.88 -8.13
C GLU A 88 -8.64 11.20 -8.68
N ARG A 89 -9.39 12.30 -8.47
CA ARG A 89 -8.98 13.64 -8.93
C ARG A 89 -7.70 14.17 -8.27
N GLY A 90 -7.26 13.53 -7.17
CA GLY A 90 -6.03 13.82 -6.47
C GLY A 90 -4.85 12.95 -6.91
N LEU A 91 -5.01 12.11 -7.95
CA LEU A 91 -4.02 11.15 -8.44
C LEU A 91 -3.51 10.21 -7.33
N ARG A 92 -4.44 9.81 -6.45
CA ARG A 92 -4.24 8.93 -5.27
C ARG A 92 -5.24 7.78 -5.35
N ARG A 93 -5.06 6.88 -6.30
CA ARG A 93 -5.93 5.70 -6.48
C ARG A 93 -5.35 4.42 -5.89
N MET A 94 -4.17 4.49 -5.28
CA MET A 94 -3.50 3.32 -4.70
C MET A 94 -3.12 3.52 -3.22
N ALA A 95 -3.37 2.49 -2.41
CA ALA A 95 -2.76 2.32 -1.10
C ALA A 95 -2.08 0.95 -0.94
N ILE A 96 -1.04 0.91 -0.10
CA ILE A 96 -0.46 -0.31 0.43
C ILE A 96 -0.66 -0.31 1.95
N ILE A 97 -1.43 -1.27 2.43
CA ILE A 97 -1.75 -1.45 3.85
C ILE A 97 -0.79 -2.50 4.40
N MET A 98 0.24 -2.05 5.13
CA MET A 98 1.19 -2.95 5.78
C MET A 98 0.59 -3.44 7.09
N THR A 99 0.59 -4.76 7.29
CA THR A 99 -0.03 -5.41 8.45
C THR A 99 0.92 -6.42 9.06
N ARG A 100 0.71 -6.79 10.34
CA ARG A 100 1.47 -7.90 10.93
C ARG A 100 1.07 -9.26 10.34
N VAL A 101 -0.24 -9.51 10.25
CA VAL A 101 -0.78 -10.86 9.97
C VAL A 101 -1.54 -10.95 8.64
N GLY A 102 -2.06 -9.84 8.12
CA GLY A 102 -2.95 -9.81 6.96
C GLY A 102 -4.37 -9.37 7.33
N ALA A 103 -5.34 -9.79 6.53
CA ALA A 103 -6.73 -9.34 6.63
C ALA A 103 -7.74 -10.50 6.71
N GLU A 104 -8.90 -10.22 7.29
CA GLU A 104 -10.05 -11.15 7.27
C GLU A 104 -10.70 -11.17 5.87
N PRO A 105 -11.42 -12.25 5.49
CA PRO A 105 -12.06 -12.34 4.18
C PRO A 105 -12.98 -11.16 3.83
N HIS A 106 -13.74 -10.65 4.80
CA HIS A 106 -14.60 -9.48 4.59
C HIS A 106 -13.81 -8.18 4.34
N ALA A 107 -12.61 -8.06 4.90
CA ALA A 107 -11.73 -6.93 4.62
C ALA A 107 -11.14 -7.03 3.21
N VAL A 108 -10.77 -8.23 2.75
CA VAL A 108 -10.36 -8.47 1.36
C VAL A 108 -11.51 -8.19 0.38
N ALA A 109 -12.72 -8.66 0.68
CA ALA A 109 -13.89 -8.35 -0.13
C ALA A 109 -14.15 -6.84 -0.23
N MET A 110 -13.86 -6.08 0.83
CA MET A 110 -13.97 -4.62 0.83
C MET A 110 -12.93 -3.96 -0.10
N THR A 111 -11.68 -4.44 -0.13
CA THR A 111 -10.68 -3.91 -1.07
C THR A 111 -11.05 -4.23 -2.51
N GLN A 112 -11.61 -5.42 -2.77
CA GLN A 112 -12.14 -5.80 -4.08
C GLN A 112 -13.33 -4.93 -4.50
N GLY A 113 -14.26 -4.62 -3.59
CA GLY A 113 -15.36 -3.68 -3.83
C GLY A 113 -14.85 -2.30 -4.26
N ALA A 114 -13.91 -1.73 -3.51
CA ALA A 114 -13.31 -0.44 -3.83
C ALA A 114 -12.62 -0.41 -5.22
N MET A 115 -11.96 -1.51 -5.60
CA MET A 115 -11.38 -1.62 -6.94
C MET A 115 -12.45 -1.67 -8.03
N ARG A 116 -13.48 -2.50 -7.87
CA ARG A 116 -14.53 -2.69 -8.90
C ARG A 116 -15.36 -1.43 -9.11
N GLU A 117 -15.71 -0.76 -8.01
CA GLU A 117 -16.65 0.36 -8.06
C GLU A 117 -15.96 1.69 -8.36
N GLN A 118 -14.72 1.86 -7.93
CA GLN A 118 -14.04 3.17 -7.94
C GLN A 118 -12.62 3.11 -8.55
N GLY A 119 -12.14 1.95 -8.99
CA GLY A 119 -10.77 1.80 -9.51
C GLY A 119 -9.69 2.07 -8.46
N LYS A 120 -10.00 1.88 -7.17
CA LYS A 120 -9.07 2.09 -6.07
C LYS A 120 -8.37 0.78 -5.70
N LEU A 121 -7.07 0.68 -5.99
CA LEU A 121 -6.28 -0.49 -5.61
C LEU A 121 -5.77 -0.34 -4.18
N MET A 122 -6.12 -1.28 -3.31
CA MET A 122 -5.59 -1.37 -1.95
C MET A 122 -4.95 -2.73 -1.74
N LEU A 123 -3.61 -2.77 -1.71
CA LEU A 123 -2.85 -4.00 -1.50
C LEU A 123 -2.64 -4.22 0.01
N ILE A 124 -2.90 -5.43 0.49
CA ILE A 124 -2.61 -5.83 1.87
C ILE A 124 -1.29 -6.60 1.86
N VAL A 125 -0.29 -6.08 2.55
CA VAL A 125 1.05 -6.67 2.63
C VAL A 125 1.34 -7.02 4.08
N ASN A 126 1.46 -8.31 4.40
CA ASN A 126 1.78 -8.77 5.76
C ASN A 126 3.30 -8.85 6.00
N ASP A 127 3.71 -9.08 7.24
CA ASP A 127 5.13 -9.19 7.60
C ASP A 127 5.86 -10.26 6.76
N GLU A 128 5.20 -11.37 6.41
CA GLU A 128 5.80 -12.43 5.58
C GLU A 128 6.18 -11.91 4.19
N LYS A 129 5.27 -11.18 3.52
CA LYS A 129 5.53 -10.57 2.21
C LYS A 129 6.57 -9.45 2.29
N VAL A 130 6.62 -8.73 3.42
CA VAL A 130 7.69 -7.76 3.67
C VAL A 130 9.05 -8.45 3.77
N CYS A 131 9.16 -9.54 4.53
CA CYS A 131 10.39 -10.32 4.64
C CYS A 131 10.80 -10.92 3.29
N GLU A 132 9.85 -11.39 2.49
CA GLU A 132 10.09 -11.87 1.13
C GLU A 132 10.75 -10.80 0.26
N MET A 133 10.16 -9.59 0.21
CA MET A 133 10.74 -8.45 -0.53
C MET A 133 12.13 -8.06 0.00
N LEU A 134 12.35 -8.13 1.31
CA LEU A 134 13.67 -7.84 1.89
C LEU A 134 14.72 -8.85 1.42
N HIS A 135 14.40 -10.15 1.44
CA HIS A 135 15.31 -11.18 0.97
C HIS A 135 15.52 -11.13 -0.54
N MET A 136 14.51 -10.79 -1.34
CA MET A 136 14.67 -10.52 -2.78
C MET A 136 15.70 -9.42 -3.00
N LYS A 137 15.58 -8.30 -2.26
CA LYS A 137 16.53 -7.19 -2.35
C LYS A 137 17.95 -7.60 -1.99
N GLU A 138 18.13 -8.41 -0.95
CA GLU A 138 19.44 -8.95 -0.54
C GLU A 138 20.08 -9.85 -1.60
N ARG A 139 19.26 -10.57 -2.39
CA ARG A 139 19.72 -11.39 -3.52
C ARG A 139 19.95 -10.60 -4.80
N GLY A 140 19.65 -9.30 -4.82
CA GLY A 140 19.76 -8.45 -6.01
C GLY A 140 18.56 -8.55 -6.96
N GLU A 141 17.46 -9.15 -6.53
CA GLU A 141 16.19 -9.20 -7.26
C GLU A 141 15.39 -7.90 -7.06
N ASP A 142 14.42 -7.64 -7.93
CA ASP A 142 13.53 -6.48 -7.80
C ASP A 142 12.37 -6.79 -6.83
N PRO A 143 12.31 -6.17 -5.64
CA PRO A 143 11.24 -6.42 -4.68
C PRO A 143 9.85 -5.98 -5.19
N THR A 144 9.78 -5.15 -6.24
CA THR A 144 8.50 -4.73 -6.82
C THR A 144 7.81 -5.85 -7.59
N ASP A 145 8.53 -6.89 -7.99
CA ASP A 145 7.92 -8.09 -8.61
C ASP A 145 6.97 -8.79 -7.61
N CYS A 146 7.34 -8.87 -6.32
CA CYS A 146 6.45 -9.40 -5.29
C CYS A 146 5.18 -8.55 -5.13
N LEU A 147 5.31 -7.21 -5.18
CA LEU A 147 4.13 -6.33 -5.16
C LEU A 147 3.26 -6.53 -6.39
N PHE A 148 3.87 -6.75 -7.55
CA PHE A 148 3.13 -6.96 -8.78
C PHE A 148 2.40 -8.29 -8.76
N GLU A 149 3.03 -9.37 -8.29
CA GLU A 149 2.35 -10.66 -8.08
C GLU A 149 1.17 -10.55 -7.12
N ILE A 150 1.29 -9.76 -6.03
CA ILE A 150 0.16 -9.51 -5.12
C ILE A 150 -0.97 -8.78 -5.87
N ALA A 151 -0.64 -7.77 -6.67
CA ALA A 151 -1.62 -7.03 -7.47
C ALA A 151 -2.28 -7.90 -8.54
N ASP A 152 -1.53 -8.71 -9.27
CA ASP A 152 -2.05 -9.60 -10.31
C ASP A 152 -2.99 -10.65 -9.72
N ASN A 153 -2.58 -11.31 -8.63
CA ASN A 153 -3.44 -12.26 -7.92
C ASN A 153 -4.72 -11.56 -7.41
N PHE A 154 -4.61 -10.34 -6.92
CA PHE A 154 -5.77 -9.55 -6.51
C PHE A 154 -6.71 -9.28 -7.69
N LEU A 155 -6.20 -8.84 -8.84
CA LEU A 155 -6.98 -8.54 -10.03
C LEU A 155 -7.64 -9.78 -10.62
N LEU A 156 -6.93 -10.91 -10.65
CA LEU A 156 -7.44 -12.20 -11.13
C LEU A 156 -8.56 -12.76 -10.25
N THR A 157 -8.55 -12.43 -8.96
CA THR A 157 -9.54 -12.92 -7.98
C THR A 157 -10.70 -11.94 -7.76
N LEU A 158 -10.77 -10.84 -8.52
CA LEU A 158 -11.89 -9.91 -8.43
C LEU A 158 -13.19 -10.66 -8.74
N PRO A 159 -14.18 -10.62 -7.83
CA PRO A 159 -15.47 -11.20 -8.08
C PRO A 159 -16.15 -10.43 -9.22
N ARG A 160 -16.97 -11.12 -10.02
CA ARG A 160 -17.79 -10.49 -11.06
C ARG A 160 -18.78 -9.48 -10.46
#